data_AF-A0A7X7TXS5-F1
#
_entry.id   AF-A0A7X7TXS5-F1
#
_cell.length_a   1.000
_cell.length_b   1.000
_cell.length_c   1.000
_cell.angle_alpha   90.00
_cell.angle_beta   90.00
_cell.angle_gamma   90.00
#
_symmetry.space_group_name_H-M   'P 1'
#
loop_
_entity.id
_entity.type
_entity.pdbx_description
1 polymer ?
#
loop_
_entity_poly.entity_id
_entity_poly.type
_entity_poly.pdbx_seq_one_letter_code
_entity_poly.pdbx_strand_id
1 'polypeptide(L)' 'MLKRCTGLAVLAALLALVQGGALYGAWNPLGDPALIGWWACDEGAGAVVGDSSANGNDGKFVNGDGAWTPGVYGNAVT' A
#
# COMPACT_ATOMS: atom_id res chain seq x y z
N MET A 1 39.86 -26.57 17.04
CA MET A 1 39.17 -25.35 17.52
C MET A 1 38.75 -24.45 16.35
N LEU A 2 39.59 -24.25 15.32
CA LEU A 2 39.28 -23.40 14.15
C LEU A 2 38.02 -23.81 13.33
N LYS A 3 37.72 -25.12 13.19
CA LYS A 3 36.54 -25.63 12.45
C LYS A 3 35.19 -25.26 13.07
N ARG A 4 35.14 -25.03 14.39
CA ARG A 4 33.92 -24.60 15.10
C ARG A 4 33.67 -23.11 14.90
N CYS A 5 34.72 -22.30 14.84
CA CYS A 5 34.63 -20.86 14.58
C CYS A 5 34.20 -20.55 13.15
N THR A 6 34.65 -21.34 12.15
CA THR A 6 34.21 -21.17 10.75
C THR A 6 32.72 -21.48 10.56
N GLY A 7 32.20 -22.52 11.21
CA GLY A 7 30.75 -22.85 11.16
C GLY A 7 29.88 -21.76 11.78
N LEU A 8 30.30 -21.21 12.92
CA LEU A 8 29.62 -20.09 13.58
C LEU A 8 29.68 -18.80 12.75
N ALA A 9 30.82 -18.51 12.12
CA ALA A 9 30.98 -17.35 11.25
C ALA A 9 30.12 -17.44 9.98
N VAL A 10 30.03 -18.63 9.37
CA VAL A 10 29.16 -18.87 8.19
C VAL A 10 27.68 -18.77 8.59
N LEU A 11 27.29 -19.33 9.73
CA LEU A 11 25.90 -19.23 10.22
C LEU A 11 25.51 -17.77 10.53
N ALA A 12 26.41 -16.99 11.15
CA ALA A 12 26.19 -15.57 11.40
C ALA A 12 26.08 -14.75 10.10
N ALA A 13 26.90 -15.05 9.10
CA ALA A 13 26.83 -14.43 7.78
C ALA A 13 25.53 -14.79 7.03
N LEU A 14 25.08 -16.04 7.12
CA LEU A 14 23.81 -16.49 6.53
C LEU A 14 22.59 -15.86 7.22
N LEU A 15 22.61 -15.75 8.56
CA LEU A 15 21.56 -15.05 9.32
C LEU A 15 21.50 -13.57 8.96
N ALA A 16 22.64 -12.90 8.81
CA ALA A 16 22.69 -11.49 8.41
C ALA A 16 22.17 -11.26 6.98
N LEU A 17 22.38 -12.21 6.06
CA LEU A 17 21.85 -12.14 4.69
C LEU A 17 20.33 -12.36 4.63
N VAL A 18 19.76 -13.18 5.52
CA VAL A 18 18.30 -13.41 5.61
C VAL A 18 17.56 -12.19 6.16
N GLN A 19 18.19 -11.39 7.01
CA GLN A 19 17.58 -10.18 7.57
C GLN A 19 17.45 -9.03 6.58
N GLY A 20 18.17 -9.09 5.44
CA GLY A 20 18.12 -8.06 4.39
C GLY A 20 16.77 -7.95 3.69
N GLY A 21 15.91 -8.97 3.70
CA GLY A 21 14.59 -8.94 3.05
C GLY A 21 13.46 -8.34 3.90
N ALA A 22 13.62 -8.30 5.23
CA ALA A 22 12.58 -7.85 6.16
C ALA A 22 12.74 -6.40 6.64
N LEU A 23 13.89 -5.78 6.37
CA LEU A 23 14.19 -4.38 6.75
C LEU A 23 13.99 -3.37 5.62
N TYR A 24 13.86 -3.83 4.37
CA TYR A 24 13.28 -3.02 3.30
C TYR A 24 11.76 -3.14 3.40
N GLY A 25 11.18 -2.41 4.34
CA GLY A 25 9.73 -2.28 4.46
C GLY A 25 9.14 -1.98 3.10
N ALA A 26 8.19 -2.83 2.67
CA ALA A 26 7.39 -2.61 1.49
C ALA A 26 6.87 -1.17 1.54
N TRP A 27 7.21 -0.37 0.52
CA TRP A 27 6.77 1.01 0.44
C TRP A 27 5.23 1.04 0.56
N ASN A 28 4.73 1.60 1.67
CA ASN A 28 3.30 1.75 1.90
C ASN A 28 2.90 3.18 1.51
N PRO A 29 2.35 3.41 0.31
CA PRO A 29 1.91 4.75 -0.11
C PRO A 29 0.92 5.36 0.89
N LEU A 30 0.09 4.54 1.53
CA LEU A 30 -0.93 5.01 2.48
C LEU A 30 -0.31 5.51 3.80
N GLY A 31 0.97 5.22 4.05
CA GLY A 31 1.71 5.71 5.21
C GLY A 31 2.54 6.96 4.95
N ASP A 32 2.52 7.51 3.73
CA ASP A 32 3.23 8.75 3.42
C ASP A 32 2.56 9.94 4.14
N PRO A 33 3.25 10.65 5.04
CA PRO A 33 2.68 11.80 5.74
C PRO A 33 2.29 12.96 4.81
N ALA A 34 2.78 12.98 3.57
CA ALA A 34 2.39 13.95 2.56
C ALA A 34 1.13 13.53 1.76
N LEU A 35 0.62 12.30 1.93
CA LEU A 35 -0.61 11.87 1.28
C LEU A 35 -1.81 12.55 1.92
N ILE A 36 -2.51 13.37 1.14
CA ILE A 36 -3.70 14.12 1.60
C ILE A 36 -4.98 13.29 1.40
N GLY A 37 -5.06 12.52 0.32
CA GLY A 37 -6.20 11.66 0.02
C GLY A 37 -5.91 10.76 -1.18
N TRP A 38 -6.65 9.66 -1.28
CA TRP A 38 -6.61 8.72 -2.39
C TRP A 38 -8.03 8.27 -2.73
N TRP A 39 -8.55 8.70 -3.87
CA TRP A 39 -9.86 8.27 -4.36
C TRP A 39 -9.67 7.32 -5.54
N ALA A 40 -9.82 6.02 -5.29
CA ALA A 40 -9.67 4.98 -6.31
C ALA A 40 -10.87 4.93 -7.28
N CYS A 41 -12.05 5.39 -6.83
CA CYS A 41 -13.31 5.34 -7.57
C CYS A 41 -13.72 3.90 -7.94
N ASP A 42 -13.58 2.97 -7.00
CA ASP A 42 -13.85 1.54 -7.21
C ASP A 42 -15.23 1.08 -6.72
N GLU A 43 -16.03 1.96 -6.10
CA GLU A 43 -17.32 1.61 -5.47
C GLU A 43 -18.35 1.09 -6.45
N GLY A 44 -18.36 1.62 -7.69
CA GLY A 44 -19.23 1.15 -8.78
C GLY A 44 -20.71 1.54 -8.63
N ALA A 45 -21.11 2.15 -7.52
CA ALA A 45 -22.46 2.68 -7.29
C ALA A 45 -22.47 3.66 -6.10
N GLY A 46 -23.57 4.39 -5.97
CA GLY A 46 -23.83 5.26 -4.82
C GLY A 46 -23.31 6.69 -4.99
N ALA A 47 -23.43 7.46 -3.92
CA ALA A 47 -23.22 8.91 -3.92
C ALA A 47 -21.92 9.36 -3.22
N VAL A 48 -21.12 8.42 -2.73
CA VAL A 48 -19.89 8.65 -1.96
C VAL A 48 -18.71 8.05 -2.71
N VAL A 49 -17.62 8.79 -2.80
CA VAL A 49 -16.31 8.30 -3.26
C VAL A 49 -15.41 8.20 -2.04
N GLY A 50 -15.07 6.98 -1.61
CA GLY A 50 -14.30 6.77 -0.40
C GLY A 50 -12.86 7.23 -0.55
N ASP A 51 -12.35 7.94 0.46
CA ASP A 51 -10.92 8.18 0.59
C ASP A 51 -10.24 6.93 1.16
N SER A 52 -9.47 6.23 0.33
CA SER A 52 -8.72 5.04 0.73
C SER A 52 -7.46 5.36 1.55
N SER A 53 -7.13 6.64 1.73
CA SER A 53 -6.12 7.06 2.70
C SER A 53 -6.63 6.93 4.15
N ALA A 54 -5.76 7.20 5.12
CA ALA A 54 -6.14 7.23 6.52
C ALA A 54 -6.85 8.53 6.96
N ASN A 55 -7.05 9.49 6.04
CA ASN A 55 -7.49 10.84 6.39
C ASN A 55 -9.02 11.03 6.35
N GLY A 56 -9.76 10.11 5.75
CA GLY A 56 -11.23 10.15 5.74
C GLY A 56 -11.82 11.32 4.96
N ASN A 57 -11.12 11.80 3.92
CA ASN A 57 -11.59 12.88 3.07
C ASN A 57 -12.58 12.38 2.01
N ASP A 58 -13.65 11.70 2.41
CA ASP A 58 -14.63 11.13 1.48
C ASP A 58 -15.26 12.20 0.58
N GLY A 59 -15.34 11.90 -0.71
CA GLY A 59 -16.00 12.73 -1.71
C GLY A 59 -17.49 12.47 -1.79
N LYS A 60 -18.25 13.49 -2.20
CA LYS A 60 -19.68 13.37 -2.56
C LYS A 60 -19.96 14.08 -3.86
N PHE A 61 -20.84 13.52 -4.68
CA PHE A 61 -21.32 14.20 -5.88
C PHE A 61 -22.24 15.36 -5.51
N VAL A 62 -21.97 16.55 -6.06
CA VAL A 62 -22.72 17.78 -5.75
C VAL A 62 -23.70 18.18 -6.86
N ASN A 63 -23.56 17.59 -8.05
CA ASN A 63 -24.33 17.94 -9.25
C ASN A 63 -25.10 16.72 -9.80
N GLY A 64 -25.80 16.00 -8.91
CA GLY A 64 -26.52 14.76 -9.24
C GLY A 64 -25.76 13.51 -8.80
N ASP A 65 -26.23 12.35 -9.27
CA ASP A 65 -25.62 11.06 -8.96
C ASP A 65 -24.39 10.80 -9.82
N GLY A 66 -23.40 10.09 -9.25
CA GLY A 66 -22.22 9.66 -10.00
C GLY A 66 -22.56 8.60 -11.03
N ALA A 67 -22.08 8.79 -12.26
CA ALA A 67 -22.09 7.74 -13.27
C ALA A 67 -20.85 6.86 -13.09
N TRP A 68 -21.05 5.55 -12.99
CA TRP A 68 -19.99 4.57 -12.73
C TRP A 68 -19.83 3.62 -13.90
N THR A 69 -18.59 3.35 -14.29
CA THR A 69 -18.24 2.39 -15.36
C THR A 69 -16.97 1.62 -15.02
N PRO A 70 -16.70 0.48 -15.66
CA PRO A 70 -15.36 -0.13 -15.58
C PRO A 70 -14.26 0.85 -16.00
N GLY A 71 -13.21 0.95 -15.19
CA GLY A 71 -12.06 1.83 -15.37
C GLY A 71 -10.81 1.10 -15.85
N VAL A 72 -9.67 1.80 -15.85
CA VAL A 72 -8.35 1.19 -16.13
C VAL A 72 -7.95 0.21 -15.03
N TYR A 73 -8.26 0.57 -13.78
CA TYR A 73 -8.11 -0.29 -12.61
C TYR A 73 -9.46 -0.31 -11.90
N GLY A 74 -10.13 -1.47 -11.88
CA GLY A 74 -11.45 -1.61 -11.25
C GLY A 74 -12.55 -0.76 -11.92
N ASN A 75 -13.20 0.12 -11.16
CA ASN A 75 -14.25 1.02 -11.65
C ASN A 75 -13.72 2.47 -11.82
N ALA A 76 -14.56 3.34 -12.34
CA ALA A 76 -14.29 4.76 -12.50
C ALA A 76 -15.60 5.57 -12.47
N VAL A 77 -15.47 6.86 -12.18
CA VAL A 77 -16.54 7.86 -12.35
C VAL A 77 -16.42 8.52 -13.73
N THR A 78 -17.53 8.78 -14.41
CA THR A 78 -17.58 9.40 -15.75
C THR A 78 -18.23 10.77 -15.77
#